data_AF-A0A535UZF3-F1
#
_entry.id   AF-A0A535UZF3-F1
#
_cell.length_a   1.000
_cell.length_b   1.000
_cell.length_c   1.000
_cell.angle_alpha   90.00
_cell.angle_beta   90.00
_cell.angle_gamma   90.00
#
_symmetry.space_group_name_H-M   'P 1'
#
loop_
_entity.id
_entity.type
_entity.pdbx_description
1 polymer ?
#
loop_
_entity_poly.entity_id
_entity_poly.type
_entity_poly.pdbx_seq_one_letter_code
_entity_poly.pdbx_strand_id
1 'polypeptide(L)'
;MKWSSRVSYFLAGACFTNAVPHLIIAATGRRNLTPFGRDSSPGVNLLWSGINFASGYLLVRFADRHTGEDKANGKTWLVPYETGRFCWSLFGVLYAWFTSRSVGSEAKRSLP
;
A
#
# COMPACT_ATOMS: atom_id res chain seq x y z
N MET A 1 19.50 15.54 5.22
CA MET A 1 19.13 14.25 5.87
C MET A 1 17.65 14.17 6.27
N LYS A 2 16.97 15.25 6.69
CA LYS A 2 15.53 15.23 7.07
C LYS A 2 14.55 14.92 5.93
N TRP A 3 14.85 15.33 4.70
CA TRP A 3 13.99 15.06 3.53
C TRP A 3 13.85 13.56 3.25
N SER A 4 14.97 12.83 3.30
CA SER A 4 15.02 11.37 3.11
C SER A 4 14.18 10.63 4.17
N SER A 5 14.21 11.07 5.42
CA SER A 5 13.37 10.50 6.47
C SER A 5 11.87 10.73 6.26
N ARG A 6 11.45 11.93 5.83
CA ARG A 6 10.03 12.21 5.54
C ARG A 6 9.51 11.36 4.38
N VAL A 7 10.29 11.25 3.30
CA VAL A 7 9.95 10.38 2.16
C VAL A 7 9.87 8.91 2.62
N SER A 8 10.79 8.48 3.49
CA SER A 8 10.79 7.12 4.02
C SER A 8 9.55 6.83 4.89
N TYR A 9 9.12 7.77 5.75
CA TYR A 9 7.87 7.63 6.51
C TYR A 9 6.63 7.59 5.60
N PHE A 10 6.60 8.42 4.56
CA PHE A 10 5.52 8.40 3.56
C PHE A 10 5.43 7.04 2.86
N LEU A 11 6.55 6.53 2.36
CA LEU A 11 6.60 5.22 1.70
C LEU A 11 6.26 4.08 2.67
N ALA A 12 6.68 4.17 3.94
CA ALA A 12 6.29 3.20 4.96
C ALA A 12 4.77 3.16 5.16
N GLY A 13 4.11 4.32 5.24
CA GLY A 13 2.66 4.41 5.33
C GLY A 13 1.95 3.77 4.13
N ALA A 14 2.44 4.02 2.92
CA ALA A 14 1.92 3.39 1.70
C ALA A 14 2.09 1.86 1.72
N CYS A 15 3.29 1.37 2.06
CA CYS A 15 3.57 -0.07 2.16
C CYS A 15 2.68 -0.77 3.19
N PHE A 16 2.52 -0.23 4.41
CA PHE A 16 1.64 -0.86 5.41
C PHE A 16 0.18 -0.87 4.98
N THR A 17 -0.28 0.21 4.34
CA THR A 17 -1.65 0.26 3.80
C THR A 17 -1.85 -0.78 2.72
N ASN A 18 -0.83 -1.04 1.90
CA ASN A 18 -0.86 -2.08 0.88
C ASN A 18 -0.85 -3.50 1.48
N ALA A 19 -0.15 -3.72 2.59
CA ALA A 19 -0.05 -5.04 3.21
C ALA A 19 -1.41 -5.58 3.69
N VAL A 20 -2.25 -4.72 4.28
CA VAL A 20 -3.54 -5.12 4.90
C VAL A 20 -4.49 -5.85 3.96
N PRO A 21 -4.90 -5.31 2.79
CA PRO A 21 -5.83 -6.00 1.90
C PRO A 21 -5.27 -7.33 1.38
N HIS A 22 -3.96 -7.40 1.09
CA HIS A 22 -3.32 -8.65 0.66
C HIS A 22 -3.28 -9.70 1.76
N LEU A 23 -3.05 -9.30 3.02
CA LEU A 23 -3.12 -10.21 4.16
C LEU A 23 -4.54 -10.75 4.37
N ILE A 24 -5.55 -9.89 4.30
CA ILE A 24 -6.96 -10.30 4.44
C ILE A 24 -7.35 -11.28 3.33
N ILE A 25 -6.93 -11.03 2.09
CA ILE A 25 -7.26 -11.92 0.96
C ILE A 25 -6.52 -13.26 1.06
N ALA A 26 -5.25 -13.24 1.47
CA ALA A 26 -4.51 -14.47 1.79
C ALA A 26 -5.20 -15.28 2.90
N ALA A 27 -5.57 -14.62 4.02
CA ALA A 27 -6.20 -15.26 5.17
C ALA A 27 -7.60 -15.82 4.85
N THR A 28 -8.34 -15.16 3.95
CA THR A 28 -9.68 -15.62 3.51
C THR A 28 -9.61 -16.64 2.37
N GLY A 29 -8.41 -17.04 1.93
CA GLY A 29 -8.23 -18.02 0.85
C GLY A 29 -8.73 -17.53 -0.52
N ARG A 30 -8.96 -16.22 -0.69
CA ARG A 30 -9.46 -15.64 -1.93
C ARG A 30 -8.31 -15.33 -2.87
N ARG A 31 -8.61 -15.19 -4.16
CA ARG A 31 -7.66 -14.72 -5.17
C ARG A 31 -7.74 -13.20 -5.28
N ASN A 32 -6.59 -12.56 -5.53
CA ASN A 32 -6.51 -11.14 -5.81
C ASN A 32 -5.51 -10.86 -6.93
N LEU A 33 -5.61 -9.67 -7.50
CA LEU A 33 -4.58 -9.09 -8.35
C LEU A 33 -3.32 -8.83 -7.51
N THR A 34 -2.18 -9.39 -7.90
CA THR A 34 -0.86 -8.94 -7.42
C THR A 34 0.00 -8.53 -8.61
N PRO A 35 1.13 -7.83 -8.42
CA PRO A 35 2.05 -7.54 -9.51
C PRO A 35 2.53 -8.78 -10.27
N PHE A 36 2.43 -9.96 -9.66
CA PHE A 36 2.87 -11.25 -10.21
C PHE A 36 1.78 -11.98 -11.02
N GLY A 37 0.55 -11.47 -11.08
CA GLY A 37 -0.51 -12.06 -11.90
C GLY A 37 -1.93 -11.64 -11.52
N ARG A 38 -2.83 -11.72 -12.51
CA ARG A 38 -4.25 -11.36 -12.34
C ARG A 38 -5.03 -12.30 -11.41
N ASP A 39 -4.50 -13.48 -11.16
CA ASP A 39 -5.19 -14.55 -10.42
C ASP A 39 -4.27 -15.17 -9.36
N SER A 40 -3.73 -14.30 -8.50
CA SER A 40 -2.68 -14.69 -7.57
C SER A 40 -3.22 -15.57 -6.46
N SER A 41 -2.53 -16.68 -6.20
CA SER A 41 -2.90 -17.62 -5.15
C SER A 41 -2.84 -16.96 -3.77
N PRO A 42 -3.53 -17.53 -2.75
CA PRO A 42 -3.44 -17.04 -1.38
C PRO A 42 -2.00 -16.93 -0.86
N GLY A 43 -1.11 -17.85 -1.27
CA GLY A 43 0.30 -17.83 -0.90
C GLY A 43 1.08 -16.65 -1.51
N VAL A 44 0.78 -16.27 -2.75
CA VAL A 44 1.41 -15.10 -3.41
C VAL A 44 0.95 -13.81 -2.73
N ASN A 45 -0.33 -13.72 -2.36
CA ASN A 45 -0.84 -12.59 -1.58
C ASN A 45 -0.19 -12.50 -0.19
N LEU A 46 0.02 -13.63 0.47
CA LEU A 46 0.71 -13.68 1.76
C LEU A 46 2.16 -13.20 1.65
N LEU A 47 2.91 -13.71 0.66
CA LEU A 47 4.29 -13.28 0.40
C LEU A 47 4.36 -11.79 0.08
N TRP A 48 3.46 -11.30 -0.77
CA TRP A 48 3.42 -9.88 -1.14
C TRP A 48 3.05 -8.98 0.04
N SER A 49 2.11 -9.39 0.90
CA SER A 49 1.84 -8.72 2.18
C SER A 49 3.09 -8.69 3.05
N GLY A 50 3.80 -9.82 3.15
CA GLY A 50 5.04 -9.93 3.92
C GLY A 50 6.12 -8.98 3.43
N ILE A 51 6.31 -8.88 2.11
CA ILE A 51 7.26 -7.93 1.49
C ILE A 51 6.88 -6.50 1.85
N ASN A 52 5.61 -6.10 1.68
CA ASN A 52 5.17 -4.75 2.01
C ASN A 52 5.36 -4.42 3.50
N PHE A 53 5.04 -5.36 4.38
CA PHE A 53 5.23 -5.18 5.82
C PHE A 53 6.71 -5.04 6.19
N ALA A 54 7.58 -5.92 5.65
CA ALA A 54 9.02 -5.86 5.87
C ALA A 54 9.63 -4.57 5.33
N SER A 55 9.26 -4.16 4.11
CA SER A 55 9.69 -2.89 3.52
C SER A 55 9.24 -1.70 4.35
N GLY A 56 7.98 -1.65 4.78
CA GLY A 56 7.47 -0.59 5.64
C GLY A 56 8.25 -0.48 6.96
N TYR A 57 8.53 -1.62 7.61
CA TYR A 57 9.32 -1.66 8.83
C TYR A 57 10.77 -1.17 8.61
N LEU A 58 11.43 -1.64 7.56
CA LEU A 58 12.81 -1.22 7.23
C LEU A 58 12.87 0.28 6.92
N LEU A 59 11.88 0.83 6.21
CA LEU A 59 11.76 2.25 5.91
C LEU A 59 11.61 3.10 7.18
N VAL A 60 10.78 2.68 8.13
CA VAL A 60 10.68 3.35 9.45
C VAL A 60 12.02 3.31 10.17
N ARG A 61 12.69 2.15 10.24
CA ARG A 61 13.99 2.02 10.92
C ARG A 61 15.08 2.85 10.23
N PHE A 62 15.05 2.96 8.91
CA PHE A 62 15.95 3.83 8.15
C PHE A 62 15.67 5.30 8.45
N ALA A 63 14.40 5.72 8.36
CA ALA A 63 13.97 7.08 8.67
C ALA A 63 14.38 7.48 10.08
N ASP A 64 14.15 6.59 11.05
CA ASP A 64 14.49 6.76 12.45
C ASP A 64 15.98 7.03 12.63
N ARG A 65 16.87 6.24 12.02
CA ARG A 65 18.31 6.46 12.14
C ARG A 65 18.76 7.83 11.64
N HIS A 66 18.03 8.43 10.70
CA HIS A 66 18.37 9.69 10.06
C HIS A 66 17.61 10.91 10.59
N THR A 67 16.60 10.71 11.45
CA THR A 67 15.77 11.81 11.99
C THR A 67 16.34 12.41 13.30
N GLY A 68 17.17 11.67 14.05
CA GLY A 68 17.80 12.18 15.27
C GLY A 68 16.80 12.51 16.40
N GLU A 69 17.06 13.58 17.17
CA GLU A 69 16.22 14.04 18.29
C GLU A 69 14.83 14.54 17.87
N ASP A 70 14.66 14.93 16.60
CA ASP A 70 13.40 15.43 16.03
C ASP A 70 12.26 14.37 16.02
N LYS A 71 12.56 13.11 16.35
CA LYS A 71 11.57 12.03 16.52
C LYS A 71 10.55 12.29 17.62
N ALA A 72 10.98 12.93 18.71
CA ALA A 72 10.12 13.20 19.86
C ALA A 72 8.95 14.11 19.45
N ASN A 73 9.13 14.91 18.40
CA ASN A 73 8.07 15.67 17.78
C ASN A 73 7.24 14.76 16.88
N GLY A 74 6.11 14.26 17.38
CA GLY A 74 5.19 13.38 16.65
C GLY A 74 4.82 13.90 15.25
N LYS A 75 4.81 15.22 15.02
CA LYS A 75 4.47 15.82 13.72
C LYS A 75 5.49 15.50 12.62
N THR A 76 6.75 15.20 12.96
CA THR A 76 7.83 15.02 11.98
C THR A 76 7.73 13.70 11.22
N TRP A 77 7.17 12.66 11.85
CA TRP A 77 6.99 11.34 11.25
C TRP A 77 5.52 11.01 10.98
N LEU A 78 4.59 11.48 11.83
CA LEU A 78 3.17 11.14 11.71
C LEU A 78 2.54 11.74 10.46
N VAL A 79 2.80 13.02 10.18
CA VAL A 79 2.23 13.70 9.00
C VAL A 79 2.61 13.01 7.70
N PRO A 80 3.90 12.78 7.37
CA PRO A 80 4.25 12.08 6.13
C PRO A 80 3.73 10.65 6.10
N TYR A 81 3.77 9.93 7.23
CA TYR A 81 3.23 8.58 7.35
C TYR A 81 1.74 8.49 7.01
N GLU A 82 0.91 9.30 7.67
CA GLU A 82 -0.54 9.34 7.42
C GLU A 82 -0.86 9.83 6.00
N THR A 83 -0.07 10.76 5.46
CA THR A 83 -0.21 11.21 4.07
C THR A 83 0.04 10.05 3.10
N GLY A 84 1.06 9.22 3.35
CA GLY A 84 1.33 8.01 2.56
C GLY A 84 0.18 7.01 2.60
N ARG A 85 -0.40 6.78 3.79
CA ARG A 85 -1.57 5.90 3.95
C ARG A 85 -2.78 6.41 3.18
N PHE A 86 -3.06 7.70 3.30
CA PHE A 86 -4.17 8.34 2.61
C PHE A 86 -3.99 8.28 1.08
N CYS A 87 -2.83 8.66 0.57
CA CYS A 87 -2.55 8.63 -0.87
C CYS A 87 -2.68 7.21 -1.44
N TRP A 88 -2.16 6.20 -0.75
CA TRP A 88 -2.27 4.81 -1.21
C TRP A 88 -3.72 4.30 -1.18
N SER A 89 -4.48 4.65 -0.14
CA SER A 89 -5.90 4.32 -0.04
C SER A 89 -6.72 4.97 -1.15
N LEU A 90 -6.49 6.27 -1.40
CA LEU A 90 -7.15 7.02 -2.46
C LEU A 90 -6.82 6.44 -3.84
N PHE A 91 -5.54 6.12 -4.08
CA PHE A 91 -5.14 5.41 -5.30
C PHE A 91 -5.89 4.10 -5.47
N GLY A 92 -5.96 3.26 -4.42
CA GLY A 92 -6.69 1.99 -4.46
C GLY A 92 -8.17 2.15 -4.79
N VAL A 93 -8.84 3.12 -4.18
CA VAL A 93 -10.25 3.44 -4.45
C VAL A 93 -10.44 3.92 -5.89
N LEU A 94 -9.60 4.86 -6.36
CA LEU A 94 -9.68 5.38 -7.73
C LEU A 94 -9.41 4.28 -8.76
N TYR A 95 -8.41 3.43 -8.51
CA TYR A 95 -8.09 2.30 -9.36
C TYR A 95 -9.28 1.35 -9.49
N ALA A 96 -9.87 0.95 -8.36
CA ALA A 96 -11.06 0.09 -8.34
C ALA A 96 -12.26 0.75 -9.04
N TRP A 97 -12.46 2.05 -8.82
CA TRP A 97 -13.52 2.82 -9.45
C TRP A 97 -13.40 2.84 -10.98
N PHE A 98 -12.22 3.21 -11.51
CA PHE A 98 -12.01 3.28 -12.95
C PHE A 98 -12.06 1.91 -13.62
N THR A 99 -11.50 0.88 -13.00
CA THR A 99 -11.56 -0.50 -13.52
C THR A 99 -12.97 -1.07 -13.51
N SER A 100 -13.80 -0.75 -12.50
CA SER A 100 -15.21 -1.16 -12.50
C SER A 100 -16.03 -0.50 -13.61
N ARG A 101 -15.71 0.77 -13.94
CA ARG A 101 -16.38 1.53 -15.00
C ARG A 101 -16.02 1.04 -16.40
N SER A 102 -14.75 0.68 -16.65
CA SER A 102 -14.36 0.15 -17.95
C SER A 102 -15.09 -1.16 -18.26
N VAL A 103 -15.16 -2.08 -17.29
CA VAL A 103 -15.88 -3.36 -17.43
C VAL A 103 -17.37 -3.15 -17.65
N GLY A 104 -18.01 -2.24 -16.88
CA GLY A 104 -19.43 -1.93 -17.07
C GLY A 104 -19.76 -1.29 -18.42
N SER A 105 -18.84 -0.52 -18.98
CA SER A 105 -19.00 0.08 -20.31
C SER A 105 -18.88 -0.94 -21.44
N GLU A 106 -17.95 -1.90 -21.33
CA GLU A 106 -17.80 -3.00 -22.29
C GLU A 106 -19.01 -3.93 -22.27
N ALA A 107 -19.50 -4.29 -21.08
CA ALA A 107 -20.67 -5.15 -20.92
C ALA A 107 -21.97 -4.54 -21.48
N LYS A 108 -22.13 -3.21 -21.43
CA LYS A 108 -23.26 -2.52 -22.06
C LYS A 108 -23.13 -2.44 -23.59
N ARG A 109 -21.91 -2.46 -24.13
CA ARG A 109 -21.64 -2.38 -25.57
C ARG A 109 -21.73 -3.72 -26.29
N SER A 110 -21.67 -4.82 -25.54
CA SER A 110 -21.80 -6.20 -26.05
C SER A 110 -23.23 -6.76 -25.96
N LEU A 111 -24.19 -5.99 -25.44
CA LEU A 111 -25.61 -6.35 -25.50
C LEU A 111 -26.16 -5.97 -26.88
N PRO A 112 -26.87 -6.89 -27.57
CA PRO A 112 -27.43 -6.67 -28.91
C PRO A 112 -28.57 -5.64 -28.91
#